data_AF-A0A6P7G497-F1
#
_entry.id   AF-A0A6P7G497-F1
#
_cell.length_a   1.000
_cell.length_b   1.000
_cell.length_c   1.000
_cell.angle_alpha   90.00
_cell.angle_beta   90.00
_cell.angle_gamma   90.00
#
_symmetry.space_group_name_H-M   'P 1'
#
loop_
_entity.id
_entity.type
_entity.pdbx_description
1 polymer ?
#
loop_
_entity_poly.entity_id
_entity_poly.type
_entity_poly.pdbx_seq_one_letter_code
_entity_poly.pdbx_strand_id
1 'polypeptide(L)'
;MAFIIPDNILETLICTFCHKYLSVKPIIVYPNRDVECGRCAATEQQKSHGAGVESVYGKMVDKWLFKCINRFDGCRELLTCSQVPDHEKVCLEKNHKCPICHEELKSFLMIQHFHSNHKDAILDCPAFVFNLNDHLGMLTVYIYQEEDNLFFLYISYNQLENTIELQLVYMGSEKIASNIYHQFTVYSENKEFDINCSAKSSCINEFSLVDVSNMSRLIFVKFKIAYQNLQFCAITDNVNSSSSSINHSFEKLKLGQGETNQTNKIIEFPSGYNLQCFNCKEICIYSFYASKTVDYYYSPMHNNILCFYCFQWLNHKNKIKEYHFYVKHTTPSNFRSRFCKWNCGRHFVYSEIVLHEIYCKKRIQYYNCPVQNCQIQNSALPLSDHLLIDHDCNSVTDHLLIEASFFPIFELPEECFVFVEDQIIYFQLTAQDEYNMECKIVTNDDKIQLQWKPHVLFFNNNTLSTLANLCINDKNIDCIAKIVLVKNE
;
A
#
# COMPACT_ATOMS: atom_id res chain seq x y z
N MET A 1 6.11 12.44 26.56
CA MET A 1 5.30 11.86 25.47
C MET A 1 5.94 10.55 25.08
N ALA A 2 5.16 9.46 25.10
CA ALA A 2 5.64 8.15 24.69
C ALA A 2 5.17 7.86 23.27
N PHE A 3 6.02 7.20 22.47
CA PHE A 3 5.70 6.86 21.08
C PHE A 3 5.41 5.36 20.98
N ILE A 4 4.29 5.01 20.33
CA ILE A 4 3.98 3.61 20.00
C ILE A 4 4.70 3.28 18.69
N ILE A 5 5.43 2.16 18.66
CA ILE A 5 6.13 1.70 17.46
C ILE A 5 5.10 1.07 16.51
N PRO A 6 5.04 1.50 15.22
CA PRO A 6 4.23 0.84 14.21
C PRO A 6 4.58 -0.64 14.02
N ASP A 7 3.58 -1.49 13.77
CA ASP A 7 3.76 -2.95 13.72
C ASP A 7 4.76 -3.41 12.67
N ASN A 8 4.72 -2.82 11.48
CA ASN A 8 5.66 -3.11 10.40
C ASN A 8 7.11 -2.79 10.77
N ILE A 9 7.35 -1.87 11.70
CA ILE A 9 8.69 -1.59 12.23
C ILE A 9 8.99 -2.56 13.36
N LEU A 10 8.07 -2.76 14.30
CA LEU A 10 8.22 -3.66 15.44
C LEU A 10 8.59 -5.08 15.02
N GLU A 11 7.98 -5.60 13.95
CA GLU A 11 8.25 -6.93 13.38
C GLU A 11 9.63 -7.06 12.74
N THR A 12 10.33 -5.95 12.48
CA THR A 12 11.73 -5.96 12.01
C THR A 12 12.74 -5.86 13.16
N LEU A 13 12.28 -5.42 14.34
CA LEU A 13 13.11 -5.18 15.51
C LEU A 13 13.17 -6.43 16.38
N ILE A 14 13.75 -7.51 15.84
CA ILE A 14 13.81 -8.82 16.48
C ILE A 14 15.25 -9.14 16.91
N CYS A 15 15.41 -9.69 18.11
CA CYS A 15 16.67 -10.22 18.60
C CYS A 15 17.08 -11.46 17.81
N THR A 16 18.31 -11.52 17.30
CA THR A 16 18.84 -12.68 16.56
C THR A 16 18.84 -13.96 17.40
N PHE A 17 18.96 -13.84 18.72
CA PHE A 17 19.20 -14.98 19.62
C PHE A 17 17.93 -15.55 20.26
N CYS A 18 17.02 -14.69 20.73
CA CYS A 18 15.77 -15.15 21.37
C CYS A 18 14.53 -14.96 20.51
N HIS A 19 14.67 -14.34 19.33
CA HIS A 19 13.58 -14.07 18.38
C HIS A 19 12.40 -13.27 18.94
N LYS A 20 12.57 -12.60 20.10
CA LYS A 20 11.63 -11.63 20.65
C LYS A 20 11.97 -10.21 20.19
N TYR A 21 11.03 -9.29 20.36
CA TYR A 21 11.27 -7.87 20.09
C TYR A 21 12.48 -7.33 20.87
N LEU A 22 13.22 -6.41 20.26
CA LEU A 22 14.31 -5.64 20.85
C LEU A 22 13.77 -4.58 21.82
N SER A 23 13.06 -5.05 22.84
CA SER A 23 12.30 -4.25 23.80
C SER A 23 12.89 -4.24 25.22
N VAL A 24 14.05 -4.86 25.43
CA VAL A 24 14.75 -4.93 26.71
C VAL A 24 16.22 -4.56 26.52
N LYS A 25 16.72 -3.63 27.34
CA LYS A 25 18.10 -3.13 27.29
C LYS A 25 19.12 -4.01 28.02
N PRO A 26 20.41 -3.98 27.62
CA PRO A 26 20.96 -3.22 26.48
C PRO A 26 20.60 -3.84 25.13
N ILE A 27 20.66 -3.05 24.05
CA ILE A 27 20.52 -3.55 22.67
C ILE A 27 21.88 -3.45 21.99
N ILE A 28 22.55 -4.58 21.81
CA ILE A 28 23.93 -4.69 21.34
C ILE A 28 23.92 -5.10 19.86
N VAL A 29 24.73 -4.44 19.04
CA VAL A 29 24.95 -4.80 17.63
C VAL A 29 26.37 -5.29 17.46
N TYR A 30 26.51 -6.44 16.82
CA TYR A 30 27.80 -7.08 16.56
C TYR A 30 28.33 -6.76 15.15
N PRO A 31 29.64 -6.90 14.89
CA PRO A 31 30.23 -6.67 13.56
C PRO A 31 29.62 -7.52 12.44
N ASN A 32 29.10 -8.70 12.76
CA ASN A 32 28.40 -9.60 11.83
C ASN A 32 26.93 -9.20 11.58
N ARG A 33 26.49 -8.07 12.14
CA ARG A 33 25.12 -7.53 12.09
C ARG A 33 24.08 -8.27 12.92
N ASP A 34 24.51 -9.21 13.78
CA ASP A 34 23.61 -9.77 14.77
C ASP A 34 23.21 -8.70 15.79
N VAL A 35 21.97 -8.78 16.25
CA VAL A 35 21.43 -7.85 17.25
C VAL A 35 20.94 -8.64 18.44
N GLU A 36 21.45 -8.27 19.61
CA GLU A 36 21.16 -8.92 20.87
C GLU A 36 20.38 -7.98 21.79
N CYS A 37 19.37 -8.52 22.47
CA CYS A 37 18.62 -7.79 23.48
C CYS A 37 19.13 -8.08 24.90
N GLY A 38 18.70 -7.26 25.86
CA GLY A 38 19.13 -7.35 27.24
C GLY A 38 18.77 -8.65 27.95
N ARG A 39 17.79 -9.40 27.42
CA ARG A 39 17.45 -10.74 27.93
C ARG A 39 18.59 -11.73 27.70
N CYS A 40 19.21 -11.64 26.53
CA CYS A 40 20.31 -12.51 26.10
C CYS A 40 21.64 -12.04 26.69
N ALA A 41 21.89 -10.72 26.68
CA ALA A 41 23.12 -10.13 27.20
C ALA A 41 23.36 -10.43 28.70
N ALA A 42 22.29 -10.67 29.46
CA ALA A 42 22.37 -11.05 30.87
C ALA A 42 22.87 -12.49 31.10
N THR A 43 22.91 -13.35 30.07
CA THR A 43 23.32 -14.76 30.22
C THR A 43 24.82 -14.95 30.08
N GLU A 44 25.46 -15.54 31.10
CA GLU A 44 26.93 -15.70 31.15
C GLU A 44 27.50 -16.56 30.02
N GLN A 45 26.68 -17.42 29.40
CA GLN A 45 27.09 -18.31 28.32
C GLN A 45 27.46 -17.56 27.02
N GLN A 46 27.19 -16.25 26.93
CA GLN A 46 27.37 -15.44 25.73
C GLN A 46 28.55 -14.45 25.77
N LYS A 47 29.40 -14.48 26.81
CA LYS A 47 30.63 -13.66 26.90
C LYS A 47 31.66 -13.94 25.78
N SER A 48 31.44 -14.93 24.92
CA SER A 48 32.31 -15.32 23.81
C SER A 48 31.99 -14.62 22.47
N HIS A 49 30.89 -13.86 22.35
CA HIS A 49 30.44 -13.29 21.07
C HIS A 49 31.20 -12.03 20.60
N GLY A 50 32.33 -11.69 21.22
CA GLY A 50 33.19 -10.57 20.80
C GLY A 50 32.70 -9.20 21.26
N ALA A 51 33.39 -8.14 20.81
CA ALA A 51 33.12 -6.77 21.22
C ALA A 51 31.96 -6.16 20.42
N GLY A 52 30.72 -6.42 20.86
CA GLY A 52 29.54 -5.71 20.39
C GLY A 52 29.47 -4.27 20.92
N VAL A 53 28.69 -3.41 20.26
CA VAL A 53 28.46 -2.02 20.70
C VAL A 53 26.99 -1.76 20.97
N GLU A 54 26.69 -0.93 21.98
CA GLU A 54 25.32 -0.51 22.23
C GLU A 54 24.79 0.33 21.07
N SER A 55 23.64 -0.07 20.52
CA SER A 55 22.98 0.63 19.42
C SER A 55 22.40 1.98 19.85
N VAL A 56 22.35 2.94 18.92
CA VAL A 56 21.63 4.21 19.11
C VAL A 56 20.15 3.96 19.42
N TYR A 57 19.56 2.95 18.77
CA TYR A 57 18.22 2.45 19.07
C TYR A 57 18.05 2.13 20.55
N GLY A 58 18.97 1.34 21.13
CA GLY A 58 18.97 0.99 22.56
C GLY A 58 18.99 2.20 23.48
N LYS A 59 19.56 3.33 23.07
CA LYS A 59 19.52 4.57 23.86
C LYS A 59 18.18 5.30 23.79
N MET A 60 17.41 5.10 22.71
CA MET A 60 16.14 5.78 22.46
C MET A 60 14.90 5.02 22.96
N VAL A 61 14.98 3.69 23.14
CA VAL A 61 13.80 2.86 23.47
C VAL A 61 13.10 3.19 24.79
N ASP A 62 13.72 3.93 25.73
CA ASP A 62 13.05 4.33 26.98
C ASP A 62 11.86 5.25 26.75
N LYS A 63 11.81 5.93 25.61
CA LYS A 63 10.74 6.86 25.26
C LYS A 63 9.60 6.17 24.49
N TRP A 64 9.71 4.86 24.26
CA TRP A 64 8.81 4.11 23.39
C TRP A 64 7.95 3.11 24.18
N LEU A 65 6.75 2.87 23.66
CA LEU A 65 5.85 1.83 24.14
C LEU A 65 5.88 0.65 23.16
N PHE A 66 6.04 -0.53 23.73
CA PHE A 66 6.07 -1.79 23.03
C PHE A 66 4.77 -2.54 23.27
N LYS A 67 4.18 -3.06 22.20
CA LYS A 67 3.14 -4.08 22.33
C LYS A 67 3.75 -5.33 22.94
N CYS A 68 2.99 -6.02 23.77
CA CYS A 68 3.41 -7.31 24.31
C CYS A 68 3.76 -8.30 23.19
N ILE A 69 4.82 -9.09 23.38
CA ILE A 69 5.22 -10.14 22.43
C ILE A 69 4.11 -11.19 22.26
N ASN A 70 3.35 -11.49 23.31
CA ASN A 70 2.22 -12.42 23.29
C ASN A 70 0.91 -11.75 22.84
N ARG A 71 0.97 -10.71 22.01
CA ARG A 71 -0.22 -10.01 21.51
C ARG A 71 -1.16 -10.95 20.76
N PHE A 72 -0.63 -11.91 20.01
CA PHE A 72 -1.47 -12.90 19.32
C PHE A 72 -2.09 -13.93 20.26
N ASP A 73 -1.75 -13.95 21.56
CA ASP A 73 -2.51 -14.71 22.57
C ASP A 73 -3.68 -13.91 23.16
N GLY A 74 -3.84 -12.65 22.73
CA GLY A 74 -4.86 -11.72 23.20
C GLY A 74 -4.36 -10.68 24.22
N CYS A 75 -3.06 -10.64 24.52
CA CYS A 75 -2.52 -9.54 25.33
C CYS A 75 -2.54 -8.22 24.55
N ARG A 76 -2.99 -7.13 25.18
CA ARG A 76 -3.10 -5.79 24.57
C ARG A 76 -2.34 -4.72 25.35
N GLU A 77 -1.48 -5.13 26.30
CA GLU A 77 -0.71 -4.19 27.09
C GLU A 77 0.36 -3.48 26.25
N LEU A 78 0.48 -2.18 26.49
CA LEU A 78 1.54 -1.32 25.97
C LEU A 78 2.53 -1.04 27.09
N LEU A 79 3.77 -1.44 26.88
CA LEU A 79 4.77 -1.55 27.93
C LEU A 79 5.98 -0.68 27.60
N THR A 80 6.48 0.03 28.61
CA THR A 80 7.82 0.66 28.50
C THR A 80 8.91 -0.41 28.55
N CYS A 81 10.11 -0.08 28.07
CA CYS A 81 11.25 -0.99 28.08
C CYS A 81 11.55 -1.62 29.46
N SER A 82 11.31 -0.88 30.55
CA SER A 82 11.50 -1.35 31.92
C SER A 82 10.38 -2.28 32.41
N GLN A 83 9.16 -2.15 31.89
CA GLN A 83 8.01 -2.98 32.27
C GLN A 83 7.98 -4.33 31.55
N VAL A 84 8.53 -4.41 30.34
CA VAL A 84 8.50 -5.62 29.50
C VAL A 84 9.03 -6.87 30.21
N PRO A 85 10.21 -6.85 30.89
CA PRO A 85 10.72 -8.04 31.57
C PRO A 85 9.80 -8.57 32.66
N ASP A 86 9.13 -7.68 33.41
CA ASP A 86 8.26 -8.08 34.51
C ASP A 86 6.89 -8.54 34.01
N HIS A 87 6.35 -7.86 32.99
CA HIS A 87 5.12 -8.30 32.33
C HIS A 87 5.28 -9.69 31.73
N GLU A 88 6.38 -9.98 31.02
CA GLU A 88 6.57 -11.29 30.38
C GLU A 88 6.66 -12.46 31.36
N LYS A 89 7.01 -12.22 32.63
CA LYS A 89 7.00 -13.27 33.66
C LYS A 89 5.59 -13.71 34.03
N VAL A 90 4.60 -12.82 33.89
CA VAL A 90 3.20 -13.05 34.29
C VAL A 90 2.25 -13.15 33.10
N CYS A 91 2.70 -12.72 31.91
CA CYS A 91 1.92 -12.80 30.69
C CYS A 91 1.81 -14.25 30.22
N LEU A 92 0.59 -14.68 29.93
CA LEU A 92 0.31 -16.04 29.50
C LEU A 92 0.84 -16.25 28.08
N GLU A 93 1.97 -16.93 27.97
CA GLU A 93 2.52 -17.39 26.70
C GLU A 93 1.95 -18.78 26.37
N LYS A 94 1.35 -18.93 25.19
CA LYS A 94 0.83 -20.23 24.74
C LYS A 94 1.68 -20.80 23.61
N ASN A 95 1.83 -22.12 23.63
CA ASN A 95 2.33 -22.87 22.48
C ASN A 95 1.16 -23.18 21.55
N HIS A 96 1.38 -23.05 20.26
CA HIS A 96 0.43 -23.32 19.21
C HIS A 96 1.05 -24.25 18.19
N LYS A 97 0.26 -25.15 17.61
CA LYS A 97 0.71 -26.01 16.53
C LYS A 97 0.40 -25.35 15.20
N CYS A 98 1.38 -25.27 14.31
CA CYS A 98 1.13 -24.88 12.93
C CYS A 98 0.11 -25.85 12.31
N PRO A 99 -0.98 -25.34 11.69
CA PRO A 99 -2.00 -26.22 11.12
C PRO A 99 -1.54 -26.95 9.85
N ILE A 100 -0.43 -26.54 9.23
CA ILE A 100 0.10 -27.13 8.00
C ILE A 100 1.17 -28.19 8.31
N CYS A 101 2.19 -27.85 9.11
CA CYS A 101 3.33 -28.74 9.39
C CYS A 101 3.35 -29.33 10.82
N HIS A 102 2.40 -28.94 11.67
CA HIS A 102 2.27 -29.38 13.06
C HIS A 102 3.45 -29.04 13.98
N GLU A 103 4.37 -28.18 13.54
CA GLU A 103 5.44 -27.64 14.39
C GLU A 103 4.82 -26.84 15.56
N GLU A 104 5.29 -27.08 16.78
CA GLU A 104 4.82 -26.39 17.97
C GLU A 104 5.68 -25.15 18.23
N LEU A 105 5.05 -23.98 18.20
CA LEU A 105 5.70 -22.68 18.20
C LEU A 105 4.99 -21.72 19.16
N LYS A 106 5.70 -20.68 19.59
CA LYS A 106 5.09 -19.56 20.31
C LYS A 106 4.27 -18.70 19.36
N SER A 107 3.21 -18.08 19.87
CA SER A 107 2.29 -17.26 19.08
C SER A 107 2.99 -16.19 18.24
N PHE A 108 3.98 -15.51 18.81
CA PHE A 108 4.76 -14.46 18.14
C PHE A 108 5.66 -14.95 17.00
N LEU A 109 5.99 -16.25 16.96
CA LEU A 109 6.78 -16.85 15.88
C LEU A 109 5.93 -17.33 14.71
N MET A 110 4.60 -17.40 14.88
CA MET A 110 3.71 -18.02 13.90
C MET A 110 3.78 -17.32 12.53
N ILE A 111 3.73 -15.98 12.49
CA ILE A 111 3.87 -15.21 11.25
C ILE A 111 5.22 -15.44 10.58
N GLN A 112 6.32 -15.39 11.34
CA GLN A 112 7.66 -15.61 10.80
C GLN A 112 7.83 -17.03 10.25
N HIS A 113 7.24 -18.02 10.94
CA HIS A 113 7.21 -19.41 10.49
C HIS A 113 6.47 -19.53 9.15
N PHE A 114 5.29 -18.92 9.01
CA PHE A 114 4.57 -18.90 7.73
C PHE A 114 5.38 -18.20 6.63
N HIS A 115 6.02 -17.05 6.90
CA HIS A 115 6.89 -16.39 5.90
C HIS A 115 8.08 -17.24 5.46
N SER A 116 8.55 -18.15 6.30
CA SER A 116 9.71 -18.98 5.98
C SER A 116 9.31 -20.28 5.29
N ASN A 117 8.26 -20.95 5.80
CA ASN A 117 7.92 -22.32 5.47
C ASN A 117 6.63 -22.44 4.63
N HIS A 118 5.76 -21.44 4.66
CA HIS A 118 4.41 -21.48 4.07
C HIS A 118 4.04 -20.15 3.39
N LYS A 119 4.94 -19.60 2.56
CA LYS A 119 4.80 -18.27 1.94
C LYS A 119 3.48 -18.08 1.19
N ASP A 120 3.06 -19.12 0.48
CA ASP A 120 1.84 -19.10 -0.35
C ASP A 120 0.54 -19.19 0.48
N ALA A 121 0.65 -19.45 1.79
CA ALA A 121 -0.46 -19.53 2.72
C ALA A 121 -0.73 -18.20 3.45
N ILE A 122 -0.05 -17.11 3.10
CA ILE A 122 -0.22 -15.80 3.76
C ILE A 122 -1.20 -14.95 2.95
N LEU A 123 -2.20 -14.41 3.63
CA LEU A 123 -3.16 -13.48 3.05
C LEU A 123 -2.81 -12.04 3.45
N ASP A 124 -2.48 -11.22 2.45
CA ASP A 124 -2.22 -9.78 2.66
C ASP A 124 -3.52 -8.97 2.82
N CYS A 125 -4.66 -9.53 2.43
CA CYS A 125 -5.97 -8.90 2.52
C CYS A 125 -7.07 -9.96 2.76
N PRO A 126 -8.28 -9.58 3.22
CA PRO A 126 -9.32 -10.55 3.57
C PRO A 126 -10.09 -11.03 2.32
N ALA A 127 -9.33 -11.41 1.29
CA ALA A 127 -9.79 -11.72 -0.06
C ALA A 127 -8.75 -12.57 -0.79
N PHE A 128 -9.17 -13.66 -1.43
CA PHE A 128 -8.28 -14.50 -2.24
C PHE A 128 -9.06 -15.31 -3.28
N VAL A 129 -8.35 -15.83 -4.27
CA VAL A 129 -8.90 -16.72 -5.30
C VAL A 129 -8.60 -18.15 -4.89
N PHE A 130 -9.60 -19.02 -4.99
CA PHE A 130 -9.49 -20.44 -4.70
C PHE A 130 -9.86 -21.26 -5.93
N ASN A 131 -8.97 -22.17 -6.32
CA ASN A 131 -9.17 -23.05 -7.46
C ASN A 131 -9.64 -24.43 -6.99
N LEU A 132 -10.88 -24.78 -7.32
CA LEU A 132 -11.50 -26.05 -6.93
C LEU A 132 -10.74 -27.28 -7.44
N ASN A 133 -10.02 -27.14 -8.56
CA ASN A 133 -9.26 -28.26 -9.14
C ASN A 133 -7.99 -28.59 -8.36
N ASP A 134 -7.39 -27.61 -7.68
CA ASP A 134 -6.06 -27.77 -7.08
C ASP A 134 -6.12 -28.46 -5.70
N HIS A 135 -7.34 -28.61 -5.15
CA HIS A 135 -7.54 -28.90 -3.73
C HIS A 135 -8.55 -30.03 -3.46
N LEU A 136 -8.63 -31.01 -4.38
CA LEU A 136 -9.54 -32.16 -4.23
C LEU A 136 -9.27 -32.93 -2.92
N GLY A 137 -10.14 -32.73 -1.92
CA GLY A 137 -10.13 -33.44 -0.65
C GLY A 137 -9.03 -33.04 0.34
N MET A 138 -8.25 -31.99 0.08
CA MET A 138 -7.23 -31.50 1.02
C MET A 138 -7.68 -30.21 1.71
N LEU A 139 -7.52 -30.19 3.04
CA LEU A 139 -7.69 -29.00 3.85
C LEU A 139 -6.59 -27.99 3.49
N THR A 140 -7.00 -26.87 2.91
CA THR A 140 -6.12 -25.74 2.64
C THR A 140 -6.21 -24.76 3.81
N VAL A 141 -5.05 -24.28 4.28
CA VAL A 141 -5.00 -23.36 5.41
C VAL A 141 -4.26 -22.12 5.01
N TYR A 142 -4.85 -20.98 5.33
CA TYR A 142 -4.24 -19.67 5.19
C TYR A 142 -4.12 -18.96 6.53
N ILE A 143 -3.19 -18.02 6.63
CA ILE A 143 -3.02 -17.13 7.77
C ILE A 143 -3.31 -15.69 7.35
N TYR A 144 -4.09 -14.98 8.16
CA TYR A 144 -4.42 -13.57 7.96
C TYR A 144 -4.20 -12.78 9.24
N GLN A 145 -3.45 -11.68 9.15
CA GLN A 145 -3.19 -10.78 10.28
C GLN A 145 -3.98 -9.50 10.10
N GLU A 146 -4.74 -9.12 11.12
CA GLU A 146 -5.40 -7.81 11.21
C GLU A 146 -4.99 -7.16 12.53
N GLU A 147 -4.10 -6.17 12.46
CA GLU A 147 -3.48 -5.53 13.62
C GLU A 147 -2.80 -6.56 14.56
N ASP A 148 -3.26 -6.64 15.82
CA ASP A 148 -2.78 -7.56 16.85
C ASP A 148 -3.58 -8.88 16.90
N ASN A 149 -4.44 -9.10 15.90
CA ASN A 149 -5.26 -10.29 15.76
C ASN A 149 -4.72 -11.18 14.64
N LEU A 150 -4.72 -12.48 14.89
CA LEU A 150 -4.22 -13.47 13.95
C LEU A 150 -5.31 -14.51 13.71
N PHE A 151 -5.57 -14.81 12.44
CA PHE A 151 -6.65 -15.69 12.02
C PHE A 151 -6.11 -16.81 11.13
N PHE A 152 -6.61 -18.02 11.36
CA PHE A 152 -6.44 -19.13 10.44
C PHE A 152 -7.72 -19.32 9.63
N LEU A 153 -7.59 -19.31 8.31
CA LEU A 153 -8.69 -19.61 7.40
C LEU A 153 -8.50 -21.04 6.88
N TYR A 154 -9.43 -21.91 7.23
CA TYR A 154 -9.51 -23.29 6.79
C TYR A 154 -10.51 -23.39 5.64
N ILE A 155 -10.11 -24.09 4.59
CA ILE A 155 -10.93 -24.32 3.40
C ILE A 155 -10.83 -25.78 3.01
N SER A 156 -11.97 -26.44 2.86
CA SER A 156 -12.02 -27.79 2.30
C SER A 156 -13.04 -27.82 1.16
N TYR A 157 -12.74 -28.58 0.09
CA TYR A 157 -13.67 -28.80 -1.01
C TYR A 157 -14.03 -30.29 -1.07
N ASN A 158 -15.33 -30.58 -0.91
CA ASN A 158 -15.88 -31.91 -1.08
C ASN A 158 -16.44 -32.04 -2.50
N GLN A 159 -15.70 -32.73 -3.37
CA GLN A 159 -16.07 -32.93 -4.77
C GLN A 159 -17.35 -33.76 -4.95
N LEU A 160 -17.63 -34.71 -4.04
CA LEU A 160 -18.81 -35.58 -4.16
C LEU A 160 -20.10 -34.81 -3.89
N GLU A 161 -20.04 -33.87 -2.95
CA GLU A 161 -21.17 -33.02 -2.57
C GLU A 161 -21.20 -31.70 -3.33
N ASN A 162 -20.13 -31.37 -4.05
CA ASN A 162 -19.88 -30.05 -4.63
C ASN A 162 -20.04 -28.92 -3.59
N THR A 163 -19.52 -29.13 -2.40
CA THR A 163 -19.58 -28.16 -1.30
C THR A 163 -18.19 -27.70 -0.90
N ILE A 164 -18.10 -26.42 -0.52
CA ILE A 164 -16.91 -25.85 0.12
C ILE A 164 -17.24 -25.55 1.56
N GLU A 165 -16.35 -25.95 2.46
CA GLU A 165 -16.36 -25.58 3.86
C GLU A 165 -15.37 -24.45 4.10
N LEU A 166 -15.84 -23.33 4.66
CA LEU A 166 -15.04 -22.16 5.03
C LEU A 166 -15.10 -21.95 6.53
N GLN A 167 -13.95 -21.91 7.21
CA GLN A 167 -13.87 -21.69 8.65
C GLN A 167 -12.78 -20.68 8.99
N LEU A 168 -13.12 -19.61 9.70
CA LEU A 168 -12.16 -18.62 10.19
C LEU A 168 -11.98 -18.76 11.72
N VAL A 169 -10.80 -19.19 12.15
CA VAL A 169 -10.46 -19.40 13.56
C VAL A 169 -9.55 -18.29 14.05
N TYR A 170 -9.96 -17.59 15.12
CA TYR A 170 -9.10 -16.62 15.79
C TYR A 170 -8.06 -17.32 16.67
N MET A 171 -6.79 -16.97 16.49
CA MET A 171 -5.70 -17.40 17.34
C MET A 171 -5.68 -16.49 18.58
N GLY A 172 -6.23 -16.95 19.69
CA GLY A 172 -6.25 -16.21 20.95
C GLY A 172 -7.16 -16.85 21.99
N SER A 173 -7.71 -16.05 22.91
CA SER A 173 -8.67 -16.56 23.91
C SER A 173 -10.08 -16.71 23.34
N GLU A 174 -10.80 -17.75 23.75
CA GLU A 174 -12.20 -17.96 23.38
C GLU A 174 -13.10 -16.78 23.75
N LYS A 175 -12.81 -16.11 24.88
CA LYS A 175 -13.51 -14.90 25.30
C LYS A 175 -13.38 -13.74 24.30
N ILE A 176 -12.23 -13.60 23.65
CA ILE A 176 -12.05 -12.60 22.59
C ILE A 176 -12.70 -13.10 21.31
N ALA A 177 -12.48 -14.37 20.94
CA ALA A 177 -13.04 -14.98 19.74
C ALA A 177 -14.58 -14.85 19.68
N SER A 178 -15.26 -14.99 20.81
CA SER A 178 -16.73 -14.87 20.90
C SER A 178 -17.27 -13.47 20.59
N ASN A 179 -16.41 -12.44 20.65
CA ASN A 179 -16.77 -11.05 20.30
C ASN A 179 -16.36 -10.68 18.87
N ILE A 180 -15.72 -11.61 18.15
CA ILE A 180 -15.31 -11.42 16.77
C ILE A 180 -16.28 -12.19 15.88
N TYR A 181 -16.89 -11.46 14.97
CA TYR A 181 -17.79 -12.00 13.97
C TYR A 181 -17.12 -11.96 12.61
N HIS A 182 -17.36 -12.97 11.80
CA HIS A 182 -16.91 -12.99 10.43
C HIS A 182 -18.05 -13.34 9.48
N GLN A 183 -17.95 -12.80 8.27
CA GLN A 183 -18.91 -13.01 7.19
C GLN A 183 -18.14 -13.33 5.93
N PHE A 184 -18.43 -14.48 5.32
CA PHE A 184 -17.88 -14.85 4.02
C PHE A 184 -18.80 -14.39 2.90
N THR A 185 -18.20 -13.96 1.80
CA THR A 185 -18.87 -13.75 0.53
C THR A 185 -18.09 -14.50 -0.53
N VAL A 186 -18.75 -15.46 -1.16
CA VAL A 186 -18.16 -16.27 -2.24
C VAL A 186 -18.74 -15.82 -3.56
N TYR A 187 -17.86 -15.57 -4.51
CA TYR A 187 -18.18 -15.12 -5.87
C TYR A 187 -17.67 -16.15 -6.88
N SER A 188 -18.43 -16.34 -7.95
CA SER A 188 -18.05 -17.11 -9.14
C SER A 188 -17.82 -16.15 -10.31
N GLU A 189 -17.04 -16.54 -11.33
CA GLU A 189 -16.87 -15.75 -12.56
C GLU A 189 -18.23 -15.42 -13.20
N ASN A 190 -19.18 -16.36 -13.05
CA ASN A 190 -20.57 -16.20 -13.40
C ASN A 190 -21.35 -15.67 -12.18
N LYS A 191 -21.48 -14.34 -12.09
CA LYS A 191 -22.15 -13.52 -11.03
C LYS A 191 -23.44 -14.02 -10.37
N GLU A 192 -24.06 -15.08 -10.85
CA GLU A 192 -25.38 -15.49 -10.37
C GLU A 192 -25.37 -16.07 -8.94
N PHE A 193 -24.20 -16.24 -8.32
CA PHE A 193 -24.07 -16.93 -7.03
C PHE A 193 -23.22 -16.14 -6.03
N ASP A 194 -23.73 -14.99 -5.58
CA ASP A 194 -23.21 -14.31 -4.40
C ASP A 194 -23.77 -14.98 -3.15
N ILE A 195 -23.01 -15.89 -2.56
CA ILE A 195 -23.42 -16.55 -1.31
C ILE A 195 -22.88 -15.74 -0.15
N ASN A 196 -23.80 -15.09 0.55
CA ASN A 196 -23.50 -14.40 1.79
C ASN A 196 -23.75 -15.32 2.98
N CYS A 197 -22.69 -15.77 3.62
CA CYS A 197 -22.81 -16.60 4.81
C CYS A 197 -23.26 -15.74 5.99
N SER A 198 -24.11 -16.30 6.87
CA SER A 198 -24.49 -15.60 8.09
C SER A 198 -23.25 -15.28 8.94
N ALA A 199 -23.29 -14.14 9.63
CA ALA A 199 -22.22 -13.78 10.55
C ALA A 199 -22.06 -14.88 11.61
N LYS A 200 -20.84 -15.37 11.76
CA LYS A 200 -20.46 -16.44 12.69
C LYS A 200 -19.39 -15.94 13.65
N SER A 201 -19.36 -16.47 14.87
CA SER A 201 -18.28 -16.16 15.79
C SER A 201 -16.99 -16.83 15.28
N SER A 202 -15.83 -16.20 15.50
CA SER A 202 -14.53 -16.77 15.08
C SER A 202 -14.02 -17.87 16.02
N CYS A 203 -14.94 -18.64 16.60
CA CYS A 203 -14.65 -19.76 17.50
C CYS A 203 -14.37 -21.04 16.70
N ILE A 204 -13.65 -21.96 17.36
CA ILE A 204 -13.39 -23.29 16.82
C ILE A 204 -14.73 -24.01 16.58
N ASN A 205 -14.85 -24.70 15.43
CA ASN A 205 -16.02 -25.46 14.97
C ASN A 205 -17.19 -24.66 14.36
N GLU A 206 -17.05 -23.35 14.16
CA GLU A 206 -17.98 -22.62 13.30
C GLU A 206 -17.47 -22.60 11.86
N PHE A 207 -18.22 -23.24 10.95
CA PHE A 207 -17.88 -23.31 9.52
C PHE A 207 -19.09 -22.97 8.66
N SER A 208 -18.85 -22.42 7.48
CA SER A 208 -19.86 -22.12 6.46
C SER A 208 -19.74 -23.11 5.31
N LEU A 209 -20.84 -23.82 5.03
CA LEU A 209 -20.96 -24.65 3.85
C LEU A 209 -21.56 -23.84 2.72
N VAL A 210 -20.92 -23.93 1.55
CA VAL A 210 -21.29 -23.23 0.34
C VAL A 210 -21.44 -24.27 -0.77
N ASP A 211 -22.63 -24.39 -1.34
CA ASP A 211 -22.85 -25.22 -2.53
C ASP A 211 -22.24 -24.51 -3.75
N VAL A 212 -21.30 -25.19 -4.41
CA VAL A 212 -20.56 -24.68 -5.57
C VAL A 212 -20.88 -25.45 -6.85
N SER A 213 -21.96 -26.23 -6.87
CA SER A 213 -22.39 -27.03 -8.04
C SER A 213 -22.54 -26.20 -9.32
N ASN A 214 -22.92 -24.92 -9.18
CA ASN A 214 -23.12 -23.99 -10.31
C ASN A 214 -22.00 -22.94 -10.46
N MET A 215 -20.93 -23.04 -9.67
CA MET A 215 -19.83 -22.08 -9.72
C MET A 215 -18.75 -22.50 -10.73
N SER A 216 -17.99 -21.52 -11.22
CA SER A 216 -16.76 -21.79 -11.97
C SER A 216 -15.74 -22.52 -11.09
N ARG A 217 -14.77 -23.19 -11.73
CA ARG A 217 -13.65 -23.85 -11.03
C ARG A 217 -12.81 -22.86 -10.21
N LEU A 218 -12.73 -21.62 -10.67
CA LEU A 218 -12.16 -20.51 -9.92
C LEU A 218 -13.29 -19.81 -9.16
N ILE A 219 -13.16 -19.76 -7.85
CA ILE A 219 -14.04 -18.97 -7.01
C ILE A 219 -13.22 -17.89 -6.31
N PHE A 220 -13.87 -16.79 -5.98
CA PHE A 220 -13.29 -15.71 -5.23
C PHE A 220 -13.94 -15.65 -3.86
N VAL A 221 -13.14 -15.75 -2.81
CA VAL A 221 -13.60 -15.75 -1.42
C VAL A 221 -13.16 -14.45 -0.79
N LYS A 222 -14.12 -13.67 -0.33
CA LYS A 222 -13.92 -12.49 0.51
C LYS A 222 -14.46 -12.77 1.90
N PHE A 223 -13.82 -12.23 2.91
CA PHE A 223 -14.39 -12.20 4.24
C PHE A 223 -14.33 -10.80 4.83
N LYS A 224 -15.23 -10.55 5.77
CA LYS A 224 -15.26 -9.34 6.58
C LYS A 224 -15.22 -9.75 8.04
N ILE A 225 -14.36 -9.09 8.81
CA ILE A 225 -14.28 -9.25 10.26
C ILE A 225 -14.98 -8.06 10.90
N ALA A 226 -15.78 -8.30 11.93
CA ALA A 226 -16.49 -7.30 12.70
C ALA A 226 -16.33 -7.60 14.19
N TYR A 227 -15.92 -6.58 14.95
CA TYR A 227 -15.74 -6.68 16.39
C TYR A 227 -17.02 -6.14 17.07
N GLN A 228 -17.75 -6.97 17.80
CA GLN A 228 -18.96 -6.52 18.47
C GLN A 228 -18.58 -5.64 19.65
N ASN A 229 -18.92 -4.34 19.55
CA ASN A 229 -18.81 -3.29 20.58
C ASN A 229 -17.97 -3.73 21.79
N LEU A 230 -16.68 -3.96 21.53
CA LEU A 230 -15.69 -3.79 22.57
C LEU A 230 -15.81 -2.31 22.85
N GLN A 231 -16.58 -1.98 23.88
CA GLN A 231 -16.37 -0.76 24.64
C GLN A 231 -14.93 -0.88 25.09
N PHE A 232 -14.00 -0.50 24.19
CA PHE A 232 -12.58 -0.56 24.41
C PHE A 232 -12.42 0.14 25.74
N CYS A 233 -11.92 -0.58 26.74
CA CYS A 233 -11.48 0.06 27.95
C CYS A 233 -10.43 1.09 27.49
N ALA A 234 -10.87 2.34 27.32
CA ALA A 234 -9.99 3.47 27.32
C ALA A 234 -9.22 3.30 28.63
N ILE A 235 -7.96 2.89 28.48
CA ILE A 235 -7.06 2.62 29.58
C ILE A 235 -7.10 3.88 30.43
N THR A 236 -7.64 3.76 31.64
CA THR A 236 -7.64 4.85 32.60
C THR A 236 -6.18 5.20 32.85
N ASP A 237 -5.80 6.42 32.48
CA ASP A 237 -4.57 7.07 32.90
C ASP A 237 -4.57 7.15 34.43
N ASN A 238 -4.16 6.07 35.08
CA ASN A 238 -3.93 6.00 36.51
C ASN A 238 -2.45 5.74 36.75
N VAL A 239 -1.61 6.61 36.18
CA VAL A 239 -0.23 6.76 36.63
C VAL A 239 -0.27 7.70 37.82
N ASN A 240 -0.27 7.11 39.01
CA ASN A 240 -0.10 7.82 40.26
C ASN A 240 1.13 8.71 40.22
N SER A 241 0.84 10.00 40.42
CA SER A 241 1.76 11.08 40.70
C SER A 241 2.73 10.72 41.82
N SER A 242 4.03 10.78 41.53
CA SER A 242 5.08 10.99 42.52
C SER A 242 6.03 12.04 41.96
N SER A 243 5.81 13.26 42.43
CA SER A 243 6.55 14.48 42.13
C SER A 243 8.04 14.36 42.45
N SER A 244 8.90 14.74 41.50
CA SER A 244 10.12 15.48 41.82
C SER A 244 10.40 16.51 40.73
N SER A 245 10.48 17.75 41.19
CA SER A 245 10.72 18.97 40.44
C SER A 245 12.19 19.03 39.98
N ILE A 246 12.42 19.17 38.68
CA ILE A 246 13.69 19.70 38.17
C ILE A 246 13.38 20.68 37.03
N ASN A 247 13.59 21.96 37.31
CA ASN A 247 13.69 23.02 36.31
C ASN A 247 14.95 22.77 35.47
N HIS A 248 14.83 22.67 34.13
CA HIS A 248 15.94 23.03 33.27
C HIS A 248 15.48 23.71 31.98
N SER A 249 16.22 24.77 31.68
CA SER A 249 16.14 25.75 30.63
C SER A 249 16.15 25.17 29.22
N PHE A 250 15.30 25.73 28.36
CA PHE A 250 15.34 25.55 26.91
C PHE A 250 16.62 26.18 26.34
N GLU A 251 17.59 25.34 25.97
CA GLU A 251 18.63 25.71 25.01
C GLU A 251 18.26 25.25 23.61
N LYS A 252 18.37 26.19 22.67
CA LYS A 252 17.99 26.09 21.26
C LYS A 252 19.06 25.26 20.53
N LEU A 253 18.82 23.97 20.32
CA LEU A 253 19.71 23.10 19.55
C LEU A 253 19.58 23.37 18.05
N LYS A 254 20.71 23.74 17.43
CA LYS A 254 20.88 23.87 15.98
C LYS A 254 20.69 22.51 15.31
N LEU A 255 19.83 22.47 14.28
CA LEU A 255 19.68 21.33 13.38
C LEU A 255 21.01 21.09 12.64
N GLY A 256 21.74 20.05 13.04
CA GLY A 256 22.76 19.45 12.18
C GLY A 256 22.07 18.53 11.19
N GLN A 257 22.35 18.72 9.89
CA GLN A 257 21.99 17.75 8.84
C GLN A 257 22.74 16.45 9.11
N GLY A 258 22.10 15.54 9.86
CA GLY A 258 22.56 14.16 9.98
C GLY A 258 22.08 13.37 8.77
N GLU A 259 23.03 12.84 7.99
CA GLU A 259 22.75 11.86 6.95
C GLU A 259 21.96 10.68 7.53
N THR A 260 20.67 10.61 7.21
CA THR A 260 19.84 9.46 7.55
C THR A 260 20.29 8.30 6.66
N ASN A 261 20.95 7.31 7.28
CA ASN A 261 21.21 5.99 6.69
C ASN A 261 19.88 5.27 6.42
N GLN A 262 19.19 5.64 5.34
CA GLN A 262 18.09 4.86 4.79
C GLN A 262 18.67 3.56 4.23
N THR A 263 18.16 2.43 4.72
CA THR A 263 18.47 1.10 4.20
C THR A 263 18.02 1.03 2.74
N ASN A 264 18.97 1.06 1.80
CA ASN A 264 18.75 0.94 0.35
C ASN A 264 18.32 -0.49 -0.05
N LYS A 265 17.31 -1.07 0.60
CA LYS A 265 16.78 -2.37 0.19
C LYS A 265 15.97 -2.15 -1.09
N ILE A 266 16.58 -2.49 -2.22
CA ILE A 266 15.93 -2.48 -3.53
C ILE A 266 14.88 -3.58 -3.50
N ILE A 267 13.61 -3.21 -3.65
CA ILE A 267 12.52 -4.16 -3.81
C ILE A 267 12.40 -4.42 -5.30
N GLU A 268 12.77 -5.62 -5.73
CA GLU A 268 12.54 -6.09 -7.09
C GLU A 268 11.13 -6.68 -7.18
N PHE A 269 10.33 -6.22 -8.13
CA PHE A 269 9.05 -6.86 -8.40
C PHE A 269 9.29 -8.25 -8.99
N PRO A 270 8.43 -9.23 -8.70
CA PRO A 270 8.47 -10.54 -9.36
C PRO A 270 8.48 -10.35 -10.87
N SER A 271 9.22 -11.19 -11.61
CA SER A 271 9.43 -11.07 -13.06
C SER A 271 8.17 -11.23 -13.94
N GLY A 272 6.98 -11.35 -13.33
CA GLY A 272 5.67 -11.34 -14.01
C GLY A 272 4.79 -10.14 -13.68
N TYR A 273 5.22 -9.21 -12.82
CA TYR A 273 4.43 -8.05 -12.43
C TYR A 273 4.51 -6.94 -13.49
N ASN A 274 3.56 -6.92 -14.42
CA ASN A 274 3.40 -5.80 -15.34
C ASN A 274 2.61 -4.67 -14.66
N LEU A 275 3.32 -3.70 -14.11
CA LEU A 275 2.71 -2.51 -13.47
C LEU A 275 2.02 -1.57 -14.46
N GLN A 276 1.98 -1.91 -15.74
CA GLN A 276 1.29 -1.12 -16.76
C GLN A 276 -0.22 -1.22 -16.59
N CYS A 277 -0.88 -0.07 -16.54
CA CYS A 277 -2.31 0.07 -16.50
C CYS A 277 -2.92 -0.55 -17.76
N PHE A 278 -3.82 -1.50 -17.56
CA PHE A 278 -4.54 -2.16 -18.63
C PHE A 278 -5.27 -1.16 -19.54
N ASN A 279 -5.84 -0.10 -18.95
CA ASN A 279 -6.64 0.90 -19.66
C ASN A 279 -5.78 1.99 -20.32
N CYS A 280 -5.03 2.78 -19.55
CA CYS A 280 -4.28 3.92 -20.10
C CYS A 280 -2.86 3.59 -20.54
N LYS A 281 -2.38 2.36 -20.37
CA LYS A 281 -1.02 1.91 -20.71
C LYS A 281 0.13 2.67 -20.00
N GLU A 282 -0.18 3.60 -19.10
CA GLU A 282 0.80 4.19 -18.18
C GLU A 282 1.18 3.22 -17.05
N ILE A 283 2.33 3.39 -16.42
CA ILE A 283 2.71 2.58 -15.26
C ILE A 283 1.89 3.04 -14.03
N CYS A 284 1.17 2.12 -13.39
CA CYS A 284 0.22 2.39 -12.29
C CYS A 284 0.85 2.97 -11.02
N ILE A 285 2.17 3.01 -10.95
CA ILE A 285 2.95 3.54 -9.83
C ILE A 285 3.13 5.06 -9.86
N TYR A 286 2.50 5.77 -10.81
CA TYR A 286 2.52 7.22 -10.86
C TYR A 286 1.50 7.82 -9.89
N SER A 287 1.93 8.12 -8.66
CA SER A 287 1.13 8.90 -7.71
C SER A 287 1.17 10.39 -8.00
N PHE A 288 0.16 11.05 -7.44
CA PHE A 288 0.15 12.45 -7.04
C PHE A 288 1.52 13.02 -6.66
N TYR A 289 1.69 14.31 -7.00
CA TYR A 289 2.60 15.20 -6.31
C TYR A 289 2.29 15.15 -4.79
N ALA A 290 3.30 14.85 -3.97
CA ALA A 290 3.29 14.89 -2.50
C ALA A 290 2.48 13.86 -1.69
N SER A 291 1.60 13.01 -2.27
CA SER A 291 0.98 11.93 -1.48
C SER A 291 1.96 10.75 -1.30
N LYS A 292 2.11 10.26 -0.07
CA LYS A 292 3.14 9.24 0.27
C LYS A 292 2.83 7.85 -0.25
N THR A 293 1.63 7.57 -0.76
CA THR A 293 1.19 6.22 -1.12
C THR A 293 0.50 6.21 -2.48
N VAL A 294 1.01 5.39 -3.40
CA VAL A 294 0.39 5.17 -4.71
C VAL A 294 -0.59 4.02 -4.59
N ASP A 295 -1.86 4.27 -4.90
CA ASP A 295 -2.88 3.23 -4.97
C ASP A 295 -2.99 2.68 -6.40
N TYR A 296 -3.13 1.36 -6.52
CA TYR A 296 -3.51 0.71 -7.77
C TYR A 296 -4.48 -0.44 -7.49
N TYR A 297 -5.10 -0.94 -8.55
CA TYR A 297 -6.10 -1.99 -8.47
C TYR A 297 -5.65 -3.20 -9.30
N TYR A 298 -5.39 -4.33 -8.66
CA TYR A 298 -5.01 -5.56 -9.34
C TYR A 298 -6.22 -6.47 -9.51
N SER A 299 -6.44 -7.01 -10.70
CA SER A 299 -7.40 -8.09 -10.90
C SER A 299 -6.66 -9.43 -10.98
N PRO A 300 -6.78 -10.29 -9.95
CA PRO A 300 -6.22 -11.63 -9.99
C PRO A 300 -6.76 -12.46 -11.15
N MET A 301 -8.05 -12.29 -11.48
CA MET A 301 -8.74 -13.05 -12.53
C MET A 301 -8.18 -12.75 -13.93
N HIS A 302 -7.92 -11.47 -14.21
CA HIS A 302 -7.43 -11.06 -15.53
C HIS A 302 -5.91 -10.90 -15.58
N ASN A 303 -5.23 -11.11 -14.46
CA ASN A 303 -3.81 -10.83 -14.26
C ASN A 303 -3.42 -9.44 -14.84
N ASN A 304 -4.23 -8.43 -14.53
CA ASN A 304 -4.05 -7.08 -15.04
C ASN A 304 -4.16 -6.05 -13.92
N ILE A 305 -3.63 -4.86 -14.17
CA ILE A 305 -3.61 -3.77 -13.19
C ILE A 305 -4.33 -2.57 -13.79
N LEU A 306 -5.17 -1.91 -13.00
CA LEU A 306 -5.68 -0.58 -13.27
C LEU A 306 -5.01 0.42 -12.34
N CYS A 307 -4.54 1.53 -12.88
CA CYS A 307 -4.13 2.65 -12.06
C CYS A 307 -5.38 3.21 -11.35
N PHE A 308 -5.18 3.83 -10.17
CA PHE A 308 -6.27 4.42 -9.38
C PHE A 308 -7.25 5.23 -10.24
N TYR A 309 -6.73 6.09 -11.12
CA TYR A 309 -7.54 7.00 -11.93
C TYR A 309 -8.38 6.28 -12.99
N CYS A 310 -7.79 5.30 -13.68
CA CYS A 310 -8.52 4.49 -14.65
C CYS A 310 -9.59 3.64 -13.95
N PHE A 311 -9.30 3.12 -12.76
CA PHE A 311 -10.30 2.41 -11.95
C PHE A 311 -11.47 3.34 -11.60
N GLN A 312 -11.21 4.53 -11.05
CA GLN A 312 -12.25 5.51 -10.71
C GLN A 312 -13.09 5.90 -11.93
N TRP A 313 -12.44 6.17 -13.07
CA TRP A 313 -13.12 6.55 -14.30
C TRP A 313 -13.99 5.42 -14.86
N LEU A 314 -13.44 4.21 -14.99
CA LEU A 314 -14.18 3.05 -15.49
C LEU A 314 -15.34 2.70 -14.54
N ASN A 315 -15.15 2.84 -13.23
CA ASN A 315 -16.21 2.64 -12.24
C ASN A 315 -17.32 3.68 -12.41
N HIS A 316 -16.99 4.97 -12.50
CA HIS A 316 -17.95 6.05 -12.75
C HIS A 316 -18.71 5.87 -14.08
N LYS A 317 -18.06 5.31 -15.10
CA LYS A 317 -18.69 4.99 -16.40
C LYS A 317 -19.45 3.65 -16.39
N ASN A 318 -19.53 2.96 -15.26
CA ASN A 318 -20.11 1.61 -15.14
C ASN A 318 -19.49 0.61 -16.14
N LYS A 319 -18.24 0.83 -16.55
CA LYS A 319 -17.47 -0.08 -17.43
C LYS A 319 -16.80 -1.20 -16.64
N ILE A 320 -16.55 -1.00 -15.34
CA ILE A 320 -16.19 -2.10 -14.43
C ILE A 320 -17.49 -2.80 -14.04
N LYS A 321 -17.75 -3.95 -14.65
CA LYS A 321 -18.83 -4.83 -14.20
C LYS A 321 -18.44 -5.35 -12.80
N GLU A 322 -19.39 -5.49 -11.88
CA GLU A 322 -19.08 -5.92 -10.49
C GLU A 322 -18.34 -7.28 -10.39
N TYR A 323 -18.25 -8.07 -11.45
CA TYR A 323 -17.50 -9.34 -11.47
C TYR A 323 -16.02 -9.15 -11.81
N HIS A 324 -15.64 -8.00 -12.35
CA HIS A 324 -14.24 -7.66 -12.48
C HIS A 324 -13.74 -7.34 -11.07
N PHE A 325 -13.34 -8.38 -10.35
CA PHE A 325 -12.80 -8.23 -9.02
C PHE A 325 -11.43 -7.54 -9.12
N TYR A 326 -11.34 -6.36 -8.51
CA TYR A 326 -10.14 -5.55 -8.43
C TYR A 326 -9.82 -5.29 -6.95
N VAL A 327 -8.65 -5.75 -6.50
CA VAL A 327 -8.14 -5.53 -5.15
C VAL A 327 -7.36 -4.23 -5.14
N LYS A 328 -7.68 -3.34 -4.21
CA LYS A 328 -6.87 -2.14 -3.96
C LYS A 328 -5.56 -2.54 -3.29
N HIS A 329 -4.44 -2.18 -3.91
CA HIS A 329 -3.11 -2.29 -3.34
C HIS A 329 -2.53 -0.90 -3.11
N THR A 330 -1.74 -0.77 -2.04
CA THR A 330 -0.98 0.44 -1.73
C THR A 330 0.49 0.16 -1.94
N THR A 331 1.18 1.11 -2.54
CA THR A 331 2.60 1.00 -2.80
C THR A 331 3.38 1.63 -1.64
N PRO A 332 4.37 0.95 -1.03
CA PRO A 332 5.10 1.50 0.11
C PRO A 332 5.82 2.81 -0.23
N SER A 333 5.71 3.80 0.66
CA SER A 333 6.30 5.15 0.47
C SER A 333 7.84 5.17 0.34
N ASN A 334 8.51 4.17 0.88
CA ASN A 334 9.97 4.01 0.86
C ASN A 334 10.48 3.21 -0.35
N PHE A 335 9.59 2.77 -1.23
CA PHE A 335 9.97 1.98 -2.37
C PHE A 335 10.76 2.86 -3.38
N ARG A 336 11.92 2.34 -3.78
CA ARG A 336 12.74 2.90 -4.85
C ARG A 336 12.84 1.85 -5.95
N SER A 337 12.63 2.25 -7.19
CA SER A 337 12.88 1.36 -8.33
C SER A 337 13.80 1.99 -9.37
N ARG A 338 14.38 1.09 -10.17
CA ARG A 338 15.04 1.39 -11.44
C ARG A 338 14.02 1.55 -12.59
N PHE A 339 12.77 1.91 -12.30
CA PHE A 339 11.77 2.10 -13.34
C PHE A 339 12.07 3.37 -14.12
N CYS A 340 12.71 3.17 -15.26
CA CYS A 340 12.67 4.10 -16.38
C CYS A 340 12.33 3.26 -17.60
N LYS A 341 11.20 3.53 -18.27
CA LYS A 341 10.78 2.86 -19.51
C LYS A 341 11.90 2.82 -20.55
N TRP A 342 12.78 3.82 -20.52
CA TRP A 342 13.91 4.02 -21.41
C TRP A 342 15.22 3.38 -20.93
N ASN A 343 15.19 2.54 -19.90
CA ASN A 343 16.35 1.82 -19.36
C ASN A 343 17.56 2.73 -19.07
N CYS A 344 17.33 3.89 -18.45
CA CYS A 344 18.39 4.87 -18.17
C CYS A 344 19.40 4.41 -17.10
N GLY A 345 19.06 3.38 -16.31
CA GLY A 345 19.90 2.81 -15.26
C GLY A 345 19.96 3.62 -13.97
N ARG A 346 19.18 4.70 -13.85
CA ARG A 346 19.09 5.52 -12.63
C ARG A 346 17.97 5.01 -11.71
N HIS A 347 18.13 5.27 -10.42
CA HIS A 347 17.13 5.03 -9.39
C HIS A 347 16.38 6.32 -9.09
N PHE A 348 15.08 6.21 -8.90
CA PHE A 348 14.21 7.35 -8.62
C PHE A 348 13.32 7.04 -7.43
N VAL A 349 13.03 8.06 -6.63
CA VAL A 349 11.86 8.00 -5.74
C VAL A 349 10.59 8.23 -6.56
N TYR A 350 9.44 7.79 -6.07
CA TYR A 350 8.19 7.83 -6.86
C TYR A 350 7.86 9.19 -7.46
N SER A 351 8.01 10.27 -6.67
CA SER A 351 7.77 11.64 -7.11
C SER A 351 8.64 12.08 -8.28
N GLU A 352 9.78 11.43 -8.50
CA GLU A 352 10.71 11.75 -9.60
C GLU A 352 10.43 10.95 -10.87
N ILE A 353 9.74 9.81 -10.79
CA ILE A 353 9.66 8.87 -11.94
C ILE A 353 8.90 9.49 -13.11
N VAL A 354 7.78 10.16 -12.87
CA VAL A 354 6.95 10.77 -13.92
C VAL A 354 7.73 11.83 -14.70
N LEU A 355 8.30 12.81 -13.98
CA LEU A 355 9.12 13.86 -14.58
C LEU A 355 10.34 13.27 -15.27
N HIS A 356 10.98 12.27 -14.65
CA HIS A 356 12.12 11.62 -15.27
C HIS A 356 11.74 10.88 -16.56
N GLU A 357 10.61 10.18 -16.61
CA GLU A 357 10.20 9.45 -17.82
C GLU A 357 9.98 10.41 -18.99
N ILE A 358 9.39 11.58 -18.72
CA ILE A 358 9.17 12.63 -19.73
C ILE A 358 10.50 13.16 -20.25
N TYR A 359 11.41 13.54 -19.33
CA TYR A 359 12.67 14.22 -19.63
C TYR A 359 13.88 13.30 -19.71
N CYS A 360 13.67 11.98 -19.84
CA CYS A 360 14.77 11.02 -19.86
C CYS A 360 15.63 11.22 -21.11
N LYS A 361 16.93 11.43 -20.95
CA LYS A 361 17.88 11.56 -22.08
C LYS A 361 17.97 10.33 -22.97
N LYS A 362 17.58 9.14 -22.48
CA LYS A 362 17.51 7.91 -23.28
C LYS A 362 16.22 7.76 -24.08
N ARG A 363 15.27 8.67 -23.89
CA ARG A 363 14.05 8.73 -24.70
C ARG A 363 14.42 9.22 -26.10
N ILE A 364 14.39 8.33 -27.08
CA ILE A 364 14.71 8.64 -28.49
C ILE A 364 13.40 9.03 -29.21
N GLN A 365 12.70 10.03 -28.68
CA GLN A 365 11.48 10.59 -29.27
C GLN A 365 11.69 12.08 -29.48
N TYR A 366 11.36 12.56 -30.68
CA TYR A 366 11.37 13.97 -31.02
C TYR A 366 9.95 14.45 -31.28
N TYR A 367 9.66 15.66 -30.84
CA TYR A 367 8.36 16.30 -30.91
C TYR A 367 8.48 17.56 -31.73
N ASN A 368 7.50 17.81 -32.57
CA ASN A 368 7.37 19.09 -33.25
C ASN A 368 6.70 20.08 -32.31
N CYS A 369 7.12 21.34 -32.40
CA CYS A 369 6.48 22.40 -31.66
C CYS A 369 4.98 22.48 -32.01
N PRO A 370 4.07 22.43 -31.03
CA PRO A 370 2.64 22.49 -31.28
C PRO A 370 2.14 23.88 -31.72
N VAL A 371 2.98 24.91 -31.63
CA VAL A 371 2.63 26.27 -32.04
C VAL A 371 2.58 26.38 -33.57
N GLN A 372 1.50 26.97 -34.09
CA GLN A 372 1.30 27.12 -35.53
C GLN A 372 2.50 27.80 -36.20
N ASN A 373 2.93 27.24 -37.32
CA ASN A 373 4.06 27.70 -38.13
C ASN A 373 5.46 27.56 -37.48
N CYS A 374 5.59 26.94 -36.30
CA CYS A 374 6.89 26.62 -35.74
C CYS A 374 7.39 25.27 -36.28
N GLN A 375 8.58 25.28 -36.90
CA GLN A 375 9.20 24.07 -37.48
C GLN A 375 10.22 23.40 -36.56
N ILE A 376 10.30 23.84 -35.30
CA ILE A 376 11.28 23.30 -34.35
C ILE A 376 10.85 21.90 -33.94
N GLN A 377 11.81 20.98 -34.03
CA GLN A 377 11.68 19.60 -33.61
C GLN A 377 12.74 19.29 -32.55
N ASN A 378 12.32 18.90 -31.36
CA ASN A 378 13.20 18.71 -30.21
C ASN A 378 12.75 17.53 -29.34
N SER A 379 13.64 17.05 -28.46
CA SER A 379 13.22 16.15 -27.38
C SER A 379 12.42 16.92 -26.32
N ALA A 380 11.78 16.22 -25.38
CA ALA A 380 10.83 16.83 -24.44
C ALA A 380 11.38 18.04 -23.66
N LEU A 381 12.62 17.95 -23.14
CA LEU A 381 13.22 19.03 -22.35
C LEU A 381 13.56 20.27 -23.21
N PRO A 382 14.35 20.17 -24.31
CA PRO A 382 14.60 21.33 -25.18
C PRO A 382 13.34 21.87 -25.85
N LEU A 383 12.30 21.04 -26.05
CA LEU A 383 11.02 21.53 -26.54
C LEU A 383 10.30 22.39 -25.48
N SER A 384 10.33 21.97 -24.21
CA SER A 384 9.80 22.78 -23.09
C SER A 384 10.52 24.13 -23.00
N ASP A 385 11.86 24.11 -23.06
CA ASP A 385 12.67 25.32 -23.06
C ASP A 385 12.34 26.22 -24.27
N HIS A 386 12.14 25.63 -25.45
CA HIS A 386 11.76 26.34 -26.68
C HIS A 386 10.39 27.01 -26.56
N LEU A 387 9.36 26.31 -26.06
CA LEU A 387 8.04 26.90 -25.84
C LEU A 387 8.12 28.08 -24.85
N LEU A 388 8.91 27.93 -23.80
CA LEU A 388 9.11 28.96 -22.79
C LEU A 388 9.80 30.22 -23.35
N ILE A 389 10.83 30.05 -24.18
CA ILE A 389 11.70 31.14 -24.64
C ILE A 389 11.17 31.80 -25.91
N ASP A 390 10.80 31.02 -26.91
CA ASP A 390 10.56 31.53 -28.28
C ASP A 390 9.09 31.84 -28.56
N HIS A 391 8.17 31.33 -27.73
CA HIS A 391 6.73 31.57 -27.85
C HIS A 391 6.18 32.48 -26.74
N ASP A 392 7.06 33.23 -26.08
CA ASP A 392 6.77 34.23 -25.05
C ASP A 392 5.73 33.77 -24.01
N CYS A 393 5.80 32.48 -23.66
CA CYS A 393 4.97 31.84 -22.63
C CYS A 393 5.38 32.29 -21.20
N ASN A 394 6.10 33.41 -21.09
CA ASN A 394 6.56 34.06 -19.85
C ASN A 394 5.79 35.35 -19.53
N SER A 395 4.80 35.72 -20.34
CA SER A 395 3.74 36.67 -19.98
C SER A 395 3.22 36.30 -18.58
N VAL A 396 3.32 37.24 -17.63
CA VAL A 396 3.26 37.06 -16.16
C VAL A 396 1.91 36.49 -15.64
N THR A 397 1.01 36.10 -16.55
CA THR A 397 -0.31 35.49 -16.29
C THR A 397 -0.63 34.29 -17.18
N ASP A 398 0.26 33.84 -18.07
CA ASP A 398 -0.04 32.80 -19.07
C ASP A 398 0.78 31.52 -18.85
N HIS A 399 0.16 30.54 -18.19
CA HIS A 399 0.70 29.26 -17.74
C HIS A 399 0.91 28.21 -18.85
N LEU A 400 1.54 28.58 -19.96
CA LEU A 400 1.90 27.62 -21.02
C LEU A 400 3.16 26.79 -20.63
N LEU A 401 3.02 26.00 -19.57
CA LEU A 401 3.99 25.01 -19.13
C LEU A 401 3.75 23.69 -19.86
N ILE A 402 4.83 22.96 -20.16
CA ILE A 402 4.66 21.55 -20.50
C ILE A 402 4.57 20.72 -19.21
N GLU A 403 3.35 20.27 -18.93
CA GLU A 403 3.04 19.48 -17.76
C GLU A 403 3.13 17.97 -18.02
N ALA A 404 3.25 17.20 -16.94
CA ALA A 404 3.02 15.76 -17.00
C ALA A 404 1.53 15.47 -17.26
N SER A 405 1.17 14.21 -17.59
CA SER A 405 -0.23 13.77 -17.78
C SER A 405 -1.18 14.02 -16.58
N PHE A 406 -0.64 14.58 -15.50
CA PHE A 406 -1.29 14.89 -14.25
C PHE A 406 -0.73 16.22 -13.73
N PHE A 407 -1.59 17.21 -13.49
CA PHE A 407 -1.19 18.56 -13.06
C PHE A 407 -2.29 19.24 -12.23
N PRO A 408 -1.92 20.13 -11.28
CA PRO A 408 -2.87 20.93 -10.53
C PRO A 408 -3.44 22.06 -11.39
N ILE A 409 -4.70 22.42 -11.12
CA ILE A 409 -5.37 23.60 -11.67
C ILE A 409 -5.64 24.51 -10.49
N PHE A 410 -4.92 25.63 -10.42
CA PHE A 410 -5.03 26.59 -9.32
C PHE A 410 -5.95 27.77 -9.68
N GLU A 411 -5.89 28.23 -10.93
CA GLU A 411 -6.59 29.40 -11.43
C GLU A 411 -7.22 29.12 -12.79
N LEU A 412 -8.13 30.00 -13.24
CA LEU A 412 -8.75 29.94 -14.56
C LEU A 412 -8.64 31.31 -15.25
N PRO A 413 -8.45 31.36 -16.57
CA PRO A 413 -8.33 30.24 -17.50
C PRO A 413 -7.01 29.48 -17.36
N GLU A 414 -7.03 28.17 -17.61
CA GLU A 414 -5.83 27.32 -17.64
C GLU A 414 -5.58 26.89 -19.09
N GLU A 415 -4.40 27.16 -19.63
CA GLU A 415 -4.00 26.73 -20.96
C GLU A 415 -2.59 26.19 -20.92
N CYS A 416 -2.42 24.91 -21.24
CA CYS A 416 -1.12 24.25 -21.14
C CYS A 416 -0.95 23.14 -22.19
N PHE A 417 0.30 22.71 -22.37
CA PHE A 417 0.64 21.52 -23.13
C PHE A 417 0.97 20.38 -22.19
N VAL A 418 0.54 19.17 -22.51
CA VAL A 418 0.64 18.04 -21.59
C VAL A 418 1.29 16.86 -22.30
N PHE A 419 2.37 16.31 -21.72
CA PHE A 419 2.97 15.07 -22.20
C PHE A 419 2.19 13.87 -21.67
N VAL A 420 1.60 13.10 -22.59
CA VAL A 420 0.93 11.83 -22.28
C VAL A 420 1.48 10.75 -23.20
N GLU A 421 2.14 9.77 -22.61
CA GLU A 421 2.98 8.81 -23.33
C GLU A 421 3.89 9.55 -24.32
N ASP A 422 3.87 9.20 -25.60
CA ASP A 422 4.65 9.82 -26.67
C ASP A 422 3.89 10.93 -27.41
N GLN A 423 2.85 11.50 -26.79
CA GLN A 423 2.01 12.56 -27.36
C GLN A 423 2.10 13.88 -26.59
N ILE A 424 1.89 14.99 -27.30
CA ILE A 424 1.61 16.31 -26.75
C ILE A 424 0.12 16.57 -26.92
N ILE A 425 -0.51 16.94 -25.82
CA ILE A 425 -1.93 17.29 -25.78
C ILE A 425 -2.04 18.76 -25.44
N TYR A 426 -2.80 19.49 -26.23
CA TYR A 426 -3.23 20.84 -25.89
C TYR A 426 -4.45 20.74 -24.97
N PHE A 427 -4.37 21.41 -23.83
CA PHE A 427 -5.45 21.51 -22.85
C PHE A 427 -5.77 22.97 -22.60
N GLN A 428 -7.05 23.32 -22.68
CA GLN A 428 -7.55 24.64 -22.32
C GLN A 428 -8.84 24.48 -21.51
N LEU A 429 -8.93 25.17 -20.39
CA LEU A 429 -10.10 25.24 -19.53
C LEU A 429 -10.42 26.70 -19.22
N THR A 430 -11.63 27.13 -19.60
CA THR A 430 -12.10 28.51 -19.40
C THR A 430 -13.43 28.52 -18.65
N ALA A 431 -13.66 29.56 -17.85
CA ALA A 431 -14.94 29.81 -17.19
C ALA A 431 -15.55 31.10 -17.78
N GLN A 432 -16.52 30.96 -18.69
CA GLN A 432 -17.18 32.11 -19.32
C GLN A 432 -18.67 32.25 -18.98
N ASP A 433 -19.29 31.22 -18.39
CA ASP A 433 -20.62 31.18 -17.74
C ASP A 433 -20.93 29.71 -17.41
N GLU A 434 -20.51 28.84 -18.33
CA GLU A 434 -20.28 27.41 -18.13
C GLU A 434 -18.78 27.13 -18.36
N TYR A 435 -18.31 25.98 -17.90
CA TYR A 435 -16.96 25.54 -18.22
C TYR A 435 -16.86 25.13 -19.68
N ASN A 436 -15.93 25.75 -20.40
CA ASN A 436 -15.54 25.28 -21.73
C ASN A 436 -14.16 24.64 -21.66
N MET A 437 -14.09 23.39 -22.10
CA MET A 437 -12.87 22.59 -22.06
C MET A 437 -12.51 22.13 -23.47
N GLU A 438 -11.32 22.51 -23.93
CA GLU A 438 -10.72 21.97 -25.14
C GLU A 438 -9.57 21.03 -24.75
N CYS A 439 -9.57 19.83 -25.32
CA CYS A 439 -8.51 18.85 -25.10
C CYS A 439 -8.27 18.09 -26.41
N LYS A 440 -7.11 18.32 -27.05
CA LYS A 440 -6.79 17.75 -28.36
C LYS A 440 -5.34 17.31 -28.45
N ILE A 441 -5.11 16.21 -29.18
CA ILE A 441 -3.75 15.76 -29.50
C ILE A 441 -3.18 16.71 -30.56
N VAL A 442 -2.01 17.28 -30.31
CA VAL A 442 -1.35 18.25 -31.21
C VAL A 442 -0.05 17.71 -31.80
N THR A 443 0.17 16.39 -31.76
CA THR A 443 1.29 15.75 -32.42
C THR A 443 1.06 15.59 -33.92
N ASN A 444 2.15 15.47 -34.69
CA ASN A 444 2.09 15.33 -36.14
C ASN A 444 1.75 13.90 -36.63
N ASP A 445 1.25 13.02 -35.76
CA ASP A 445 0.83 11.68 -36.17
C ASP A 445 -0.69 11.62 -36.30
N ASP A 446 -1.18 11.91 -37.51
CA ASP A 446 -2.61 11.87 -37.85
C ASP A 446 -3.24 10.51 -37.54
N LYS A 447 -2.47 9.41 -37.62
CA LYS A 447 -3.00 8.07 -37.28
C LYS A 447 -3.31 7.98 -35.80
N ILE A 448 -2.47 8.57 -34.95
CA ILE A 448 -2.69 8.58 -33.51
C ILE A 448 -3.88 9.46 -33.17
N GLN A 449 -4.01 10.64 -33.78
CA GLN A 449 -5.18 11.51 -33.60
C GLN A 449 -6.50 10.81 -34.00
N LEU A 450 -6.48 9.98 -35.05
CA LEU A 450 -7.64 9.20 -35.48
C LEU A 450 -7.95 7.99 -34.58
N GLN A 451 -6.93 7.41 -33.94
CA GLN A 451 -7.07 6.20 -33.14
C GLN A 451 -7.33 6.48 -31.65
N TRP A 452 -6.90 7.63 -31.15
CA TRP A 452 -6.90 7.94 -29.73
C TRP A 452 -7.60 9.27 -29.48
N LYS A 453 -8.34 9.33 -28.38
CA LYS A 453 -8.98 10.54 -27.88
C LYS A 453 -8.48 10.85 -26.47
N PRO A 454 -8.07 12.10 -26.21
CA PRO A 454 -7.71 12.49 -24.86
C PRO A 454 -8.97 12.69 -24.01
N HIS A 455 -8.90 12.23 -22.77
CA HIS A 455 -9.95 12.40 -21.77
C HIS A 455 -9.36 13.05 -20.53
N VAL A 456 -9.97 14.15 -20.09
CA VAL A 456 -9.60 14.85 -18.86
C VAL A 456 -10.45 14.31 -17.71
N LEU A 457 -9.78 13.93 -16.63
CA LEU A 457 -10.35 13.47 -15.39
C LEU A 457 -10.00 14.49 -14.29
N PHE A 458 -11.02 15.04 -13.64
CA PHE A 458 -10.83 16.01 -12.56
C PHE A 458 -10.89 15.30 -11.21
N PHE A 459 -9.96 15.60 -10.32
CA PHE A 459 -9.90 15.05 -8.97
C PHE A 459 -9.90 16.20 -7.96
N ASN A 460 -10.75 16.06 -6.94
CA ASN A 460 -10.76 16.91 -5.76
C ASN A 460 -10.57 15.99 -4.55
N ASN A 461 -9.53 16.21 -3.74
CA ASN A 461 -9.18 15.35 -2.60
C ASN A 461 -9.13 13.85 -2.97
N ASN A 462 -8.43 13.51 -4.07
CA ASN A 462 -8.35 12.15 -4.65
C ASN A 462 -9.69 11.54 -5.09
N THR A 463 -10.80 12.27 -5.07
CA THR A 463 -12.10 11.78 -5.53
C THR A 463 -12.37 12.29 -6.93
N LEU A 464 -12.77 11.41 -7.84
CA LEU A 464 -13.15 11.81 -9.20
C LEU A 464 -14.35 12.75 -9.11
N SER A 465 -14.21 13.94 -9.66
CA SER A 465 -15.22 14.99 -9.69
C SER A 465 -15.65 15.26 -11.13
N THR A 466 -16.91 15.65 -11.30
CA THR A 466 -17.35 16.23 -12.57
C THR A 466 -16.89 17.68 -12.66
N LEU A 467 -16.74 18.18 -13.87
CA LEU A 467 -16.38 19.58 -14.13
C LEU A 467 -17.39 20.54 -13.47
N ALA A 468 -18.69 20.20 -13.51
CA ALA A 468 -19.76 20.97 -12.85
C ALA A 468 -19.64 21.05 -11.32
N ASN A 469 -18.94 20.12 -10.68
CA ASN A 469 -18.78 20.06 -9.23
C ASN A 469 -17.49 20.75 -8.74
N LEU A 470 -16.68 21.30 -9.65
CA LEU A 470 -15.54 22.13 -9.29
C LEU A 470 -16.08 23.46 -8.74
N CYS A 471 -15.88 23.71 -7.44
CA CYS A 471 -16.38 24.91 -6.76
C CYS A 471 -15.59 26.15 -7.21
N ILE A 472 -16.18 26.96 -8.08
CA ILE A 472 -15.56 28.15 -8.70
C ILE A 472 -15.44 29.33 -7.73
N ASN A 473 -16.28 29.37 -6.70
CA ASN A 473 -16.40 30.58 -5.88
C ASN A 473 -15.21 30.81 -4.94
N ASP A 474 -14.33 29.82 -4.78
CA ASP A 474 -13.10 29.99 -4.05
C ASP A 474 -11.98 30.41 -5.00
N LYS A 475 -11.27 31.48 -4.64
CA LYS A 475 -10.06 31.96 -5.32
C LYS A 475 -8.93 30.93 -5.44
N ASN A 476 -9.11 29.76 -4.82
CA ASN A 476 -8.16 28.65 -4.83
C ASN A 476 -8.91 27.41 -5.30
N ILE A 477 -8.85 27.11 -6.59
CA ILE A 477 -9.28 25.81 -7.08
C ILE A 477 -8.20 24.82 -6.61
N ASP A 478 -8.56 23.91 -5.71
CA ASP A 478 -7.70 22.77 -5.36
C ASP A 478 -8.19 21.55 -6.13
N CYS A 479 -7.99 21.61 -7.45
CA CYS A 479 -8.36 20.56 -8.37
C CYS A 479 -7.13 20.08 -9.12
N ILE A 480 -7.17 18.83 -9.49
CA ILE A 480 -6.14 18.19 -10.28
C ILE A 480 -6.76 17.58 -11.52
N ALA A 481 -6.17 17.90 -12.66
CA ALA A 481 -6.50 17.26 -13.92
C ALA A 481 -5.53 16.11 -14.18
N LYS A 482 -6.09 14.99 -14.65
CA LYS A 482 -5.33 13.91 -15.28
C LYS A 482 -5.84 13.73 -16.70
N ILE A 483 -4.95 13.76 -17.67
CA ILE A 483 -5.26 13.45 -19.05
C ILE A 483 -4.86 12.00 -19.33
N VAL A 484 -5.81 11.22 -19.85
CA VAL A 484 -5.57 9.85 -20.31
C VAL A 484 -5.91 9.72 -21.79
N LEU A 485 -5.11 8.95 -22.52
CA LEU A 485 -5.43 8.58 -23.90
C LEU A 485 -6.26 7.29 -23.90
N VAL A 486 -7.40 7.33 -24.58
CA VAL A 486 -8.29 6.18 -24.75
C VAL A 486 -8.44 5.91 -26.23
N LYS A 487 -8.38 4.64 -26.62
CA LYS A 487 -8.59 4.25 -28.02
C LYS A 487 -10.05 4.50 -28.39
N ASN A 488 -10.29 5.07 -29.58
CA ASN A 488 -11.64 5.25 -30.12
C ASN A 488 -12.31 3.86 -30.26
N GLU A 489 -13.50 3.73 -29.69
CA GLU A 489 -14.34 2.51 -29.76
C GLU A 489 -15.00 2.35 -31.14
#